data_AF-A0A6N7AT90-F1
#
_entry.id   AF-A0A6N7AT90-F1
#
_cell.length_a   1.000
_cell.length_b   1.000
_cell.length_c   1.000
_cell.angle_alpha   90.00
_cell.angle_beta   90.00
_cell.angle_gamma   90.00
#
_symmetry.space_group_name_H-M   'P 1'
#
loop_
_entity.id
_entity.type
_entity.pdbx_description
1 polymer ?
#
loop_
_entity_poly.entity_id
_entity_poly.type
_entity_poly.pdbx_seq_one_letter_code
_entity_poly.pdbx_strand_id
1 'polypeptide(L)'
;MAVKLGQILIASGVITEEQLKEALSLQKKKGGRLGTNLVKLGHVTEDKLVTFLSKQYGMSAINLADYKIDPAVLKLIPAEMAKKYMIMPVARVGATLTVAMADPSNVFAVDDIKFMTGYNVEIVIRARALSLQSRSNNKHKLLPQ
;
A
#
# COMPACT_ATOMS: atom_id res chain seq x y z
N MET A 1 5.19 -10.56 -14.99
CA MET A 1 5.56 -10.32 -13.58
C MET A 1 4.99 -11.34 -12.58
N ALA A 2 3.90 -12.08 -12.86
CA ALA A 2 3.30 -13.04 -11.91
C ALA A 2 4.20 -14.23 -11.54
N VAL A 3 4.98 -14.76 -12.49
CA VAL A 3 5.88 -15.90 -12.27
C VAL A 3 6.97 -15.58 -11.25
N LYS A 4 7.49 -14.35 -11.27
CA LYS A 4 8.51 -13.89 -10.31
C LYS A 4 7.97 -13.90 -8.89
N LEU A 5 6.79 -13.31 -8.64
CA LEU A 5 6.18 -13.29 -7.31
C LEU A 5 5.92 -14.70 -6.77
N GLY A 6 5.41 -15.61 -7.61
CA GLY A 6 5.17 -17.00 -7.23
C GLY A 6 6.43 -17.74 -6.79
N GLN A 7 7.53 -17.62 -7.55
CA GLN A 7 8.79 -18.27 -7.18
C GLN A 7 9.40 -17.70 -5.90
N ILE A 8 9.27 -16.39 -5.65
CA ILE A 8 9.78 -15.78 -4.43
C ILE A 8 8.96 -16.24 -3.20
N LEU A 9 7.64 -16.42 -3.36
CA LEU A 9 6.79 -16.99 -2.30
C LEU A 9 7.12 -18.46 -2.00
N ILE A 10 7.53 -19.24 -3.01
CA ILE A 10 8.01 -20.62 -2.81
C ILE A 10 9.36 -20.62 -2.09
N ALA A 11 10.31 -19.79 -2.55
CA ALA A 11 11.65 -19.70 -1.97
C ALA A 11 11.65 -19.26 -0.50
N SER A 12 10.61 -18.55 -0.07
CA SER A 12 10.41 -18.13 1.32
C SER A 12 9.55 -19.09 2.16
N GLY A 13 9.11 -20.21 1.59
CA GLY A 13 8.27 -21.19 2.27
C GLY A 13 6.86 -20.70 2.60
N VAL A 14 6.40 -19.62 1.95
CA VAL A 14 5.06 -19.05 2.18
C VAL A 14 3.99 -19.87 1.45
N ILE A 15 4.33 -20.44 0.28
CA ILE A 15 3.47 -21.32 -0.51
C ILE A 15 4.27 -22.49 -1.09
N THR A 16 3.58 -23.56 -1.47
CA THR A 16 4.17 -24.68 -2.24
C THR A 16 3.99 -24.49 -3.75
N GLU A 17 4.73 -25.26 -4.56
CA GLU A 17 4.57 -25.28 -6.02
C GLU A 17 3.14 -25.65 -6.46
N GLU A 18 2.50 -26.55 -5.72
CA GLU A 18 1.14 -27.01 -5.97
C GLU A 18 0.13 -25.86 -5.76
N GLN A 19 0.26 -25.14 -4.65
CA GLN A 19 -0.56 -23.96 -4.33
C GLN A 19 -0.37 -22.84 -5.37
N LEU A 20 0.87 -22.65 -5.85
CA LEU A 20 1.15 -21.69 -6.91
C LEU A 20 0.48 -22.08 -8.23
N LYS A 21 0.54 -23.36 -8.63
CA LYS A 21 -0.13 -23.85 -9.85
C LYS A 21 -1.64 -23.65 -9.78
N GLU A 22 -2.24 -23.88 -8.61
CA GLU A 22 -3.66 -23.69 -8.38
C GLU A 22 -4.06 -22.21 -8.52
N ALA A 23 -3.31 -21.32 -7.88
CA ALA A 23 -3.54 -19.88 -7.98
C ALA A 23 -3.34 -19.32 -9.40
N LEU A 24 -2.34 -19.81 -10.14
CA LEU A 24 -2.11 -19.47 -11.54
C LEU A 24 -3.22 -19.98 -12.46
N SER A 25 -3.73 -21.18 -12.21
CA SER A 25 -4.85 -21.74 -12.96
C SER A 25 -6.13 -20.93 -12.72
N LEU A 26 -6.36 -20.52 -11.48
CA LEU A 26 -7.47 -19.64 -11.13
C LEU A 26 -7.31 -18.24 -11.74
N GLN A 27 -6.09 -17.72 -11.77
CA GLN A 27 -5.76 -16.46 -12.44
C GLN A 27 -6.01 -16.53 -13.96
N LYS A 28 -5.66 -17.64 -14.62
CA LYS A 28 -5.97 -17.83 -16.04
C LYS A 28 -7.47 -17.91 -16.30
N LYS A 29 -8.25 -18.51 -15.40
CA LYS A 29 -9.70 -18.66 -15.56
C LYS A 29 -10.52 -17.41 -15.21
N LYS A 30 -10.16 -16.73 -14.12
CA LYS A 30 -10.94 -15.60 -13.56
C LYS A 30 -10.27 -14.23 -13.71
N GLY A 31 -9.02 -14.19 -14.19
CA GLY A 31 -8.21 -12.97 -14.19
C GLY A 31 -7.77 -12.55 -12.77
N GLY A 32 -7.26 -11.33 -12.66
CA GLY A 32 -6.85 -10.72 -11.40
C GLY A 32 -5.38 -10.91 -11.01
N ARG A 33 -5.02 -10.47 -9.81
CA ARG A 33 -3.64 -10.53 -9.27
C ARG A 33 -3.40 -11.87 -8.59
N LEU A 34 -2.23 -12.47 -8.82
CA LEU A 34 -1.82 -13.74 -8.22
C LEU A 34 -1.94 -13.73 -6.69
N GLY A 35 -1.46 -12.66 -6.05
CA GLY A 35 -1.54 -12.51 -4.59
C GLY A 35 -2.99 -12.51 -4.07
N THR A 36 -3.90 -11.82 -4.74
CA THR A 36 -5.33 -11.81 -4.36
C THR A 36 -5.96 -13.20 -4.50
N ASN A 37 -5.57 -13.96 -5.54
CA ASN A 37 -6.05 -15.32 -5.74
C ASN A 37 -5.48 -16.29 -4.68
N LEU A 38 -4.22 -16.13 -4.29
CA LEU A 38 -3.61 -16.88 -3.19
C LEU A 38 -4.32 -16.62 -1.86
N VAL A 39 -4.71 -15.37 -1.58
CA VAL A 39 -5.50 -15.03 -0.38
C VAL A 39 -6.91 -15.61 -0.46
N LYS A 40 -7.57 -15.51 -1.61
CA LYS A 40 -8.92 -16.10 -1.81
C LYS A 40 -8.94 -17.62 -1.69
N LEU A 41 -7.86 -18.28 -2.08
CA LEU A 41 -7.70 -19.73 -1.95
C LEU A 41 -7.33 -20.16 -0.52
N GLY A 42 -7.04 -19.21 0.38
CA GLY A 42 -6.63 -19.49 1.75
C GLY A 42 -5.18 -19.94 1.89
N HIS A 43 -4.41 -19.96 0.78
CA HIS A 43 -3.00 -20.38 0.78
C HIS A 43 -2.09 -19.36 1.47
N VAL A 44 -2.48 -18.08 1.47
CA VAL A 44 -1.73 -16.99 2.11
C VAL A 44 -2.68 -16.04 2.82
N THR A 45 -2.36 -15.63 4.04
CA THR A 45 -3.07 -14.54 4.74
C THR A 45 -2.67 -13.17 4.17
N GLU A 46 -3.62 -12.24 4.07
CA GLU A 46 -3.39 -10.88 3.55
C GLU A 46 -2.19 -10.19 4.24
N ASP A 47 -2.08 -10.33 5.56
CA ASP A 47 -0.97 -9.81 6.38
C ASP A 47 0.42 -10.32 5.96
N LYS A 48 0.54 -11.64 5.75
CA LYS A 48 1.79 -12.27 5.28
C LYS A 48 2.14 -11.79 3.87
N LEU A 49 1.15 -11.67 2.99
CA LEU A 49 1.37 -11.20 1.63
C LEU A 49 1.88 -9.75 1.62
N VAL A 50 1.28 -8.88 2.42
CA VAL A 50 1.69 -7.47 2.57
C VAL A 50 3.12 -7.40 3.12
N THR A 51 3.40 -8.09 4.22
CA THR A 51 4.74 -8.15 4.82
C THR A 51 5.80 -8.62 3.83
N PHE A 52 5.45 -9.62 3.01
CA PHE A 52 6.35 -10.18 2.01
C PHE A 52 6.63 -9.22 0.87
N LEU A 53 5.59 -8.58 0.32
CA LEU A 53 5.71 -7.58 -0.72
C LEU A 53 6.56 -6.39 -0.24
N SER A 54 6.38 -5.95 1.00
CA SER A 54 7.20 -4.89 1.60
C SER A 54 8.69 -5.22 1.64
N LYS A 55 9.03 -6.43 2.09
CA LYS A 55 10.43 -6.89 2.08
C LYS A 55 10.98 -6.98 0.66
N GLN A 56 10.20 -7.51 -0.28
CA GLN A 56 10.66 -7.74 -1.66
C GLN A 56 10.87 -6.46 -2.45
N TYR A 57 10.03 -5.44 -2.23
CA TYR A 57 10.15 -4.14 -2.89
C TYR A 57 11.09 -3.18 -2.12
N GLY A 58 11.66 -3.59 -0.98
CA GLY A 58 12.48 -2.70 -0.14
C GLY A 58 11.70 -1.52 0.43
N MET A 59 10.36 -1.59 0.39
CA MET A 59 9.47 -0.54 0.84
C MET A 59 8.83 -0.99 2.15
N SER A 60 9.23 -0.37 3.26
CA SER A 60 8.54 -0.53 4.53
C SER A 60 7.04 -0.26 4.32
N ALA A 61 6.18 -1.29 4.42
CA ALA A 61 4.74 -1.05 4.48
C ALA A 61 4.49 -0.30 5.78
N ILE A 62 4.22 0.99 5.63
CA ILE A 62 3.82 1.81 6.75
C ILE A 62 2.32 1.68 6.86
N ASN A 63 1.85 1.10 7.97
CA ASN A 63 0.44 1.19 8.30
C ASN A 63 0.16 2.62 8.77
N LEU A 64 -0.43 3.44 7.88
CA LEU A 64 -0.71 4.85 8.22
C LEU A 64 -1.72 5.01 9.37
N ALA A 65 -2.41 3.94 9.77
CA ALA A 65 -3.29 3.94 10.94
C ALA A 65 -2.52 4.07 12.26
N ASP A 66 -1.29 3.54 12.32
CA ASP A 66 -0.47 3.51 13.54
C ASP A 66 0.56 4.66 13.59
N TYR A 67 0.70 5.42 12.49
CA TYR A 67 1.63 6.53 12.39
C TYR A 67 0.99 7.86 12.83
N LYS A 68 1.56 8.49 13.86
CA LYS A 68 1.30 9.90 14.16
C LYS A 68 2.01 10.78 13.13
N ILE A 69 1.27 11.19 12.10
CA ILE A 69 1.77 12.12 11.09
C ILE A 69 1.74 13.53 11.68
N ASP A 70 2.87 14.23 11.61
CA ASP A 70 2.98 15.61 12.06
C ASP A 70 2.10 16.53 11.18
N PRO A 71 1.19 17.34 11.76
CA PRO A 71 0.40 18.31 11.01
C PRO A 71 1.23 19.28 10.16
N ALA A 72 2.48 19.58 10.56
CA ALA A 72 3.39 20.39 9.78
C ALA A 72 3.75 19.74 8.43
N VAL A 73 3.84 18.41 8.40
CA VAL A 73 4.13 17.62 7.19
C VAL A 73 2.92 17.56 6.27
N LEU A 74 1.70 17.46 6.82
CA LEU A 74 0.46 17.52 6.04
C LEU A 74 0.26 18.85 5.32
N LYS A 75 0.78 19.95 5.88
CA LYS A 75 0.72 21.28 5.26
C LYS A 75 1.71 21.49 4.11
N LEU A 76 2.69 20.60 3.93
CA LEU A 76 3.67 20.70 2.85
C LEU A 76 3.06 20.42 1.47
N ILE A 77 1.98 19.64 1.43
CA ILE A 77 1.26 19.32 0.20
C ILE A 77 -0.18 19.82 0.33
N PRO A 78 -0.67 20.68 -0.58
CA PRO A 78 -2.06 21.11 -0.60
C PRO A 78 -3.03 19.92 -0.68
N ALA A 79 -4.11 19.96 0.09
CA ALA A 79 -5.07 18.87 0.19
C ALA A 79 -5.71 18.48 -1.16
N GLU A 80 -5.87 19.45 -2.07
CA GLU A 80 -6.39 19.19 -3.43
C GLU A 80 -5.43 18.34 -4.25
N MET A 81 -4.12 18.61 -4.16
CA MET A 81 -3.09 17.82 -4.83
C MET A 81 -2.97 16.43 -4.21
N ALA A 82 -3.02 16.36 -2.89
CA ALA A 82 -3.02 15.10 -2.16
C ALA A 82 -4.17 14.17 -2.62
N LYS A 83 -5.37 14.74 -2.80
CA LYS A 83 -6.52 14.00 -3.34
C LYS A 83 -6.37 13.65 -4.82
N LYS A 84 -5.94 14.60 -5.65
CA LYS A 84 -5.81 14.41 -7.11
C LYS A 84 -4.86 13.26 -7.45
N TYR A 85 -3.71 13.21 -6.79
CA TYR A 85 -2.69 12.20 -7.03
C TYR A 85 -2.79 11.00 -6.08
N MET A 86 -3.79 10.97 -5.20
CA MET A 86 -3.94 9.92 -4.16
C MET A 86 -2.65 9.69 -3.37
N ILE A 87 -2.02 10.80 -2.97
CA ILE A 87 -0.76 10.83 -2.23
C ILE A 87 -1.01 11.33 -0.80
N MET A 88 -0.16 10.90 0.12
CA MET A 88 -0.26 11.30 1.52
C MET A 88 1.15 11.48 2.08
N PRO A 89 1.56 12.71 2.44
CA PRO A 89 2.87 12.93 3.03
C PRO A 89 2.89 12.29 4.43
N VAL A 90 3.92 11.49 4.70
CA VAL A 90 4.03 10.66 5.92
C VAL A 90 5.00 11.27 6.90
N ALA A 91 6.18 11.68 6.42
CA ALA A 91 7.24 12.21 7.25
C ALA A 91 8.15 13.13 6.43
N ARG A 92 8.82 14.04 7.12
CA ARG A 92 9.90 14.85 6.56
C ARG A 92 11.14 14.66 7.42
N VAL A 93 12.27 14.35 6.79
CA VAL A 93 13.57 14.26 7.43
C VAL A 93 14.53 15.18 6.69
N GLY A 94 14.84 16.33 7.30
CA GLY A 94 15.70 17.35 6.69
C GLY A 94 15.13 17.88 5.37
N ALA A 95 15.79 17.53 4.26
CA ALA A 95 15.41 17.89 2.90
C ALA A 95 14.67 16.77 2.13
N THR A 96 14.37 15.65 2.79
CA THR A 96 13.67 14.50 2.19
C THR A 96 12.24 14.42 2.74
N LEU A 97 11.26 14.33 1.84
CA LEU A 97 9.84 14.16 2.11
C LEU A 97 9.41 12.76 1.72
N THR A 98 8.99 11.97 2.70
CA THR A 98 8.43 10.64 2.47
C THR A 98 6.94 10.75 2.16
N VAL A 99 6.53 10.24 1.01
CA VAL A 99 5.15 10.30 0.52
C VAL A 99 4.62 8.90 0.27
N ALA A 100 3.49 8.58 0.89
CA ALA A 100 2.75 7.37 0.62
C ALA A 100 1.87 7.57 -0.62
N MET A 101 2.07 6.73 -1.62
CA MET A 101 1.31 6.77 -2.88
C MET A 101 0.49 5.50 -3.06
N ALA A 102 -0.71 5.64 -3.64
CA ALA A 102 -1.53 4.50 -4.02
C ALA A 102 -0.94 3.73 -5.23
N ASP A 103 -0.33 4.47 -6.16
CA ASP A 103 0.32 3.91 -7.35
C ASP A 103 1.72 4.52 -7.54
N PRO A 104 2.80 3.80 -7.16
CA PRO A 104 4.18 4.27 -7.31
C PRO A 104 4.66 4.29 -8.77
N SER A 105 3.89 3.77 -9.73
CA SER A 105 4.23 3.86 -11.16
C SER A 105 3.94 5.23 -11.78
N ASN A 106 3.21 6.09 -11.05
CA ASN A 106 2.90 7.44 -11.49
C ASN A 106 4.08 8.40 -11.21
N VAL A 107 5.09 8.33 -12.07
CA VAL A 107 6.32 9.14 -11.97
C VAL A 107 6.04 10.64 -12.03
N PHE A 108 5.02 11.05 -12.81
CA PHE A 108 4.62 12.46 -12.94
C PHE A 108 4.20 13.08 -11.61
N ALA A 109 3.48 12.33 -10.77
CA ALA A 109 3.08 12.81 -9.45
C ALA A 109 4.29 13.07 -8.55
N VAL A 110 5.37 12.29 -8.70
CA VAL A 110 6.60 12.43 -7.92
C VAL A 110 7.35 13.71 -8.31
N ASP A 111 7.47 13.95 -9.61
CA ASP A 111 8.13 15.15 -10.15
C ASP A 111 7.37 16.43 -9.80
N ASP A 112 6.04 16.43 -9.90
CA ASP A 112 5.19 17.56 -9.49
C ASP A 112 5.38 17.91 -8.00
N ILE A 113 5.39 16.91 -7.12
CA ILE A 113 5.60 17.12 -5.68
C ILE A 113 7.02 17.66 -5.43
N LYS A 114 8.02 17.10 -6.10
CA LYS A 114 9.42 17.52 -5.95
C LYS A 114 9.60 18.98 -6.37
N PHE A 115 9.05 19.35 -7.53
CA PHE A 115 9.13 20.72 -8.04
C PHE A 115 8.41 21.73 -7.15
N MET A 116 7.22 21.39 -6.66
CA MET A 116 6.43 22.28 -5.82
C MET A 116 6.99 22.45 -4.41
N THR A 117 7.48 21.36 -3.81
CA THR A 117 7.90 21.38 -2.41
C THR A 117 9.39 21.70 -2.22
N GLY A 118 10.20 21.56 -3.28
CA GLY A 118 11.65 21.73 -3.22
C GLY A 118 12.39 20.64 -2.43
N TYR A 119 11.67 19.61 -1.96
CA TYR A 119 12.24 18.48 -1.22
C TYR A 119 12.51 17.28 -2.12
N ASN A 120 13.49 16.46 -1.75
CA ASN A 120 13.65 15.14 -2.33
C ASN A 120 12.47 14.26 -1.91
N VAL A 121 11.80 13.62 -2.86
CA VAL A 121 10.63 12.80 -2.57
C VAL A 121 11.02 11.33 -2.51
N GLU A 122 10.79 10.70 -1.37
CA GLU A 122 10.88 9.24 -1.21
C GLU A 122 9.48 8.64 -1.24
N ILE A 123 9.27 7.64 -2.08
CA ILE A 123 7.97 7.01 -2.28
C ILE A 123 7.89 5.76 -1.42
N VAL A 124 6.78 5.63 -0.70
CA VAL A 124 6.44 4.40 0.03
C VAL A 124 5.10 3.87 -0.44
N ILE A 125 4.99 2.55 -0.62
CA ILE A 125 3.74 1.92 -1.00
C ILE A 125 2.79 1.92 0.20
N ARG A 126 1.60 2.47 -0.03
CA ARG A 126 0.50 2.43 0.95
C ARG A 126 -0.07 1.01 1.01
N ALA A 127 0.23 0.27 2.08
CA ALA A 127 -0.52 -0.93 2.46
C ALA A 127 -1.88 -0.48 3.00
N ARG A 128 -2.87 -0.34 2.10
CA ARG A 128 -4.31 -0.12 2.34
C ARG A 128 -4.64 0.48 3.73
N ALA A 129 -4.39 1.78 3.91
CA ALA A 129 -5.04 2.52 4.98
C ALA A 129 -6.40 3.01 4.46
N LEU A 130 -7.44 2.80 5.28
CA LEU A 130 -8.82 3.23 5.07
C LEU A 130 -8.89 4.61 4.40
N SER A 131 -9.82 4.71 3.45
CA SER A 131 -10.27 5.97 2.86
C SER A 131 -10.43 7.05 3.94
N LEU A 132 -9.81 8.21 3.75
CA LEU A 132 -10.14 9.44 4.48
C LEU A 132 -11.50 10.01 4.01
N GLN A 133 -12.47 9.12 3.86
CA GLN A 133 -13.88 9.41 3.69
C GLN A 133 -14.59 8.50 4.70
N SER A 134 -15.43 9.09 5.54
CA SER A 134 -16.22 8.44 6.60
C SER A 134 -15.60 8.40 8.01
N ARG A 135 -15.19 9.56 8.53
CA ARG A 135 -15.38 9.89 9.95
C ARG A 135 -16.33 11.10 10.08
N SER A 136 -17.52 10.96 9.54
CA SER A 136 -18.69 11.71 9.97
C SER A 136 -19.88 10.74 9.97
N ASN A 137 -20.62 10.71 11.08
CA ASN A 137 -21.73 9.83 11.40
C ASN A 137 -21.43 8.35 11.74
N ASN A 138 -21.13 8.10 13.02
CA ASN A 138 -22.02 7.25 13.80
C ASN A 138 -21.88 7.57 15.30
N LYS A 139 -22.67 8.54 15.77
CA LYS A 139 -22.89 8.72 17.21
C LYS A 139 -23.79 7.57 17.69
N HIS A 140 -23.27 6.81 18.65
CA HIS A 140 -23.98 5.96 19.61
C HIS A 140 -25.18 5.15 19.11
N LYS A 141 -24.92 3.86 18.87
CA LYS A 141 -25.86 2.80 19.27
C LYS A 141 -25.16 1.89 20.27
N LEU A 142 -25.28 2.24 21.55
CA LEU A 142 -25.10 1.30 22.66
C LEU A 142 -26.50 1.07 23.23
N LEU A 143 -27.07 -0.09 22.92
CA LEU A 143 -27.99 -0.78 23.84
C LEU A 143 -27.10 -1.48 24.88
N PRO A 144 -27.53 -1.61 26.14
CA PRO A 144 -28.24 -2.84 26.48
C PRO A 144 -29.37 -2.69 27.53
N GLN A 145 -30.38 -3.54 27.32
CA GLN A 145 -31.40 -4.07 28.24
C GLN A 145 -32.34 -3.11 28.96
#